data_AF-A0A933AVJ7-F1
#
_entry.id   AF-A0A933AVJ7-F1
#
_cell.length_a   1.000
_cell.length_b   1.000
_cell.length_c   1.000
_cell.angle_alpha   90.00
_cell.angle_beta   90.00
_cell.angle_gamma   90.00
#
_symmetry.space_group_name_H-M   'P 1'
#
loop_
_entity.id
_entity.type
_entity.pdbx_description
1 polymer ?
#
loop_
_entity_poly.entity_id
_entity_poly.type
_entity_poly.pdbx_seq_one_letter_code
_entity_poly.pdbx_strand_id
1 'polypeptide(L)' 'MSEYQYYEFIAIDRRLTQSELAELRQVTSRATISPTRLQNVYNWGNFKGDPQKLMEKYYDVFFYLASWGTHRFMIRLP' A
#
# COMPACT_ATOMS: atom_id res chain seq x y z
N MET A 1 19.18 -13.51 7.19
CA MET A 1 18.53 -12.19 6.94
C MET A 1 17.16 -12.24 7.56
N SER A 2 16.81 -11.28 8.41
CA SER A 2 15.45 -11.15 8.94
C SER A 2 14.53 -10.73 7.81
N GLU A 3 13.39 -11.40 7.65
CA GLU A 3 12.38 -11.04 6.67
C GLU A 3 11.82 -9.65 7.04
N TYR A 4 12.00 -8.68 6.16
CA TYR A 4 11.44 -7.33 6.29
C TYR A 4 10.91 -6.87 4.95
N GLN A 5 9.69 -6.37 4.96
CA GLN A 5 9.01 -5.79 3.81
C GLN A 5 8.24 -4.55 4.24
N TYR A 6 8.37 -3.49 3.46
CA TYR A 6 7.66 -2.23 3.67
C TYR A 6 6.83 -1.91 2.42
N TYR A 7 5.56 -1.64 2.63
CA TYR A 7 4.61 -1.23 1.60
C TYR A 7 4.07 0.14 1.97
N GLU A 8 4.07 1.05 1.01
CA GLU A 8 3.47 2.36 1.15
C GLU A 8 2.70 2.74 -0.11
N PHE A 9 1.50 3.25 0.09
CA PHE A 9 0.66 3.83 -0.94
C PHE A 9 0.28 5.25 -0.53
N ILE A 10 0.28 6.17 -1.49
CA ILE A 10 -0.04 7.60 -1.28
C ILE A 10 -1.07 8.04 -2.30
N ALA A 11 -2.10 8.75 -1.83
CA ALA A 11 -3.06 9.46 -2.66
C ALA A 11 -2.75 10.96 -2.60
N ILE A 12 -2.51 11.55 -3.77
CA ILE A 12 -2.13 12.93 -4.02
C ILE A 12 -3.33 13.70 -4.57
N ASP A 13 -4.00 13.15 -5.60
CA ASP A 13 -5.04 13.87 -6.35
C ASP A 13 -6.34 14.04 -5.53
N ARG A 14 -6.64 13.04 -4.68
CA ARG A 14 -7.85 13.04 -3.85
C ARG A 14 -7.64 12.34 -2.52
N ARG A 15 -8.40 12.76 -1.51
CA ARG A 15 -8.53 12.01 -0.26
C ARG A 15 -9.51 10.85 -0.44
N LEU A 16 -9.20 9.71 0.15
CA LEU A 16 -10.09 8.56 0.20
C LEU A 16 -11.28 8.85 1.12
N THR A 17 -12.45 8.35 0.74
CA THR A 17 -13.68 8.44 1.54
C THR A 17 -13.71 7.40 2.65
N GLN A 18 -14.61 7.55 3.63
CA GLN A 18 -14.75 6.58 4.71
C GLN A 18 -15.13 5.18 4.23
N SER A 19 -15.91 5.06 3.14
CA SER A 19 -16.25 3.76 2.56
C SER A 19 -15.03 3.10 1.93
N GLU A 20 -14.19 3.86 1.22
CA GLU A 20 -12.94 3.35 0.63
C GLU A 20 -11.95 2.91 1.71
N LEU A 21 -11.86 3.67 2.81
CA LEU A 21 -11.06 3.27 3.97
C LEU A 21 -11.56 1.97 4.61
N ALA A 22 -12.88 1.78 4.68
CA ALA A 22 -13.48 0.54 5.18
C ALA A 22 -13.18 -0.65 4.26
N GLU A 23 -13.21 -0.47 2.93
CA GLU A 23 -12.80 -1.50 1.96
C GLU A 23 -11.32 -1.89 2.16
N LEU A 24 -10.44 -0.92 2.34
CA LEU A 24 -9.01 -1.18 2.56
C LEU A 24 -8.75 -1.96 3.85
N ARG A 25 -9.57 -1.76 4.89
CA ARG A 25 -9.50 -2.52 6.15
C ARG A 25 -9.83 -3.99 5.97
N GLN A 26 -10.58 -4.37 4.94
CA GLN A 26 -10.82 -5.78 4.60
C GLN A 26 -9.60 -6.42 3.92
N VAL A 27 -8.78 -5.61 3.22
CA VAL A 27 -7.54 -6.08 2.56
C VAL A 27 -6.41 -6.27 3.56
N THR A 28 -6.24 -5.32 4.48
CA THR A 28 -5.19 -5.37 5.49
C THR A 28 -5.66 -4.84 6.83
N SER A 29 -5.60 -5.69 7.84
CA SER A 29 -5.94 -5.33 9.22
C SER A 29 -4.80 -4.62 9.95
N ARG A 30 -3.54 -4.92 9.60
CA ARG A 30 -2.34 -4.42 10.29
C ARG A 30 -1.82 -3.09 9.76
N ALA A 31 -2.31 -2.63 8.61
CA ALA A 31 -1.83 -1.39 8.02
C ALA A 31 -2.26 -0.16 8.83
N THR A 32 -1.40 0.85 8.85
CA THR A 32 -1.78 2.21 9.19
C THR A 32 -2.44 2.81 7.95
N ILE A 33 -3.71 3.19 8.07
CA ILE A 33 -4.51 3.73 6.96
C ILE A 33 -5.01 5.11 7.35
N SER A 34 -4.82 6.09 6.48
CA SER A 34 -5.37 7.44 6.54
C SER A 34 -6.05 7.77 5.20
N PRO A 35 -6.79 8.88 5.10
CA PRO A 35 -7.38 9.33 3.83
C PRO A 35 -6.38 9.57 2.69
N THR A 36 -5.08 9.60 2.96
CA THR A 36 -4.06 9.85 1.93
C THR A 36 -2.95 8.80 1.90
N ARG A 37 -2.95 7.83 2.82
CA ARG A 37 -1.83 6.90 2.98
C ARG A 37 -2.29 5.52 3.42
N LEU A 38 -1.70 4.48 2.87
CA LEU A 38 -1.70 3.14 3.45
C LEU A 38 -0.27 2.67 3.61
N GLN A 39 0.11 2.35 4.84
CA GLN A 39 1.44 1.90 5.19
C GLN A 39 1.35 0.55 5.89
N ASN A 40 2.17 -0.41 5.48
CA ASN A 40 2.18 -1.73 6.07
C ASN A 40 3.60 -2.31 6.12
N VAL A 41 3.92 -2.94 7.25
CA VAL A 41 5.22 -3.58 7.47
C VAL A 41 4.99 -5.05 7.78
N TYR A 42 5.68 -5.93 7.04
CA TYR A 42 5.68 -7.36 7.30
C TYR A 42 7.08 -7.79 7.71
N ASN A 43 7.12 -8.55 8.81
CA ASN A 43 8.32 -9.28 9.23
C ASN A 43 8.20 -10.79 8.95
N TRP A 44 7.04 -11.24 8.44
CA TRP A 44 6.74 -12.62 8.07
C TRP A 44 5.58 -12.64 7.05
N GLY A 45 5.69 -13.42 5.98
CA GLY A 45 4.65 -13.54 4.96
C GLY A 45 4.51 -12.28 4.10
N ASN A 46 3.48 -12.24 3.24
CA ASN A 46 3.36 -11.20 2.22
C ASN A 46 2.08 -10.37 2.35
N PHE A 47 2.10 -9.19 1.74
CA PHE A 47 0.90 -8.40 1.51
C PHE A 47 -0.10 -9.20 0.67
N LYS A 48 -1.36 -9.26 1.14
CA LYS A 48 -2.42 -10.05 0.48
C LYS A 48 -3.16 -9.29 -0.62
N GLY A 49 -3.04 -7.97 -0.66
CA GLY A 49 -3.64 -7.15 -1.71
C GLY A 49 -2.81 -7.16 -2.98
N ASP A 50 -3.43 -6.76 -4.09
CA ASP A 50 -2.74 -6.52 -5.35
C ASP A 50 -2.36 -5.03 -5.44
N PRO A 51 -1.06 -4.68 -5.40
CA PRO A 51 -0.63 -3.29 -5.48
C PRO A 51 -1.12 -2.58 -6.74
N GLN A 52 -1.26 -3.26 -7.88
CA GLN A 52 -1.69 -2.64 -9.13
C GLN A 52 -3.17 -2.23 -9.04
N LYS A 53 -4.05 -3.10 -8.53
CA LYS A 53 -5.47 -2.78 -8.34
C LYS A 53 -5.67 -1.65 -7.32
N LEU A 54 -4.83 -1.59 -6.30
CA LEU A 54 -4.88 -0.50 -5.32
C LEU A 54 -4.44 0.83 -5.92
N MET A 55 -3.43 0.83 -6.79
CA MET A 55 -3.04 2.02 -7.56
C MET A 55 -4.17 2.45 -8.49
N GLU A 56 -4.74 1.53 -9.28
CA GLU A 56 -5.82 1.85 -10.23
C GLU A 56 -7.05 2.46 -9.55
N LYS A 57 -7.41 1.97 -8.36
CA LYS A 57 -8.66 2.37 -7.68
C LYS A 57 -8.49 3.55 -6.71
N TYR A 58 -7.36 3.65 -6.01
CA TYR A 58 -7.26 4.50 -4.83
C TYR A 58 -6.03 5.40 -4.75
N TYR A 59 -4.91 5.02 -5.36
CA TYR A 59 -3.61 5.61 -5.04
C TYR A 59 -2.84 6.07 -6.27
N ASP A 60 -1.96 7.04 -6.05
CA ASP A 60 -1.22 7.70 -7.12
C ASP A 60 0.25 7.30 -7.11
N VAL A 61 0.77 6.94 -5.93
CA VAL A 61 2.14 6.50 -5.74
C VAL A 61 2.16 5.24 -4.90
N PHE A 62 3.00 4.28 -5.29
CA PHE A 62 3.32 3.10 -4.53
C PHE A 62 4.82 2.92 -4.39
N PHE A 63 5.25 2.56 -3.19
CA PHE A 63 6.61 2.20 -2.87
C PHE A 63 6.65 0.88 -2.10
N TYR A 64 7.56 0.01 -2.52
CA TYR A 64 7.86 -1.23 -1.84
C TYR A 64 9.35 -1.48 -1.78
N LEU A 65 9.80 -1.94 -0.63
CA LEU A 65 11.17 -2.42 -0.43
C LEU A 65 11.14 -3.70 0.40
N ALA A 66 12.10 -4.57 0.15
CA ALA A 66 12.31 -5.78 0.93
C ALA A 66 13.78 -5.99 1.25
N SER A 67 14.04 -6.57 2.43
CA SER A 67 15.37 -6.93 2.93
C SER A 67 16.22 -7.77 1.96
N TRP A 68 15.60 -8.55 1.07
CA TRP A 68 16.27 -9.33 0.03
C TRP A 68 16.54 -8.56 -1.27
N GLY A 69 16.45 -7.23 -1.25
CA GLY A 69 16.89 -6.35 -2.33
C GLY A 69 15.83 -5.99 -3.37
N THR A 70 14.60 -6.51 -3.25
CA THR A 70 13.52 -6.09 -4.16
C THR A 70 13.05 -4.68 -3.80
N HIS A 71 13.03 -3.82 -4.81
CA HIS A 71 12.46 -2.47 -4.73
C HIS A 71 11.47 -2.30 -5.87
N ARG A 72 10.28 -1.78 -5.58
CA ARG A 72 9.27 -1.45 -6.58
C ARG A 72 8.76 -0.06 -6.33
N PHE A 73 8.63 0.70 -7.39
CA PHE A 73 8.08 2.03 -7.37
C PHE A 73 7.10 2.16 -8.53
N MET A 74 5.91 2.70 -8.27
CA MET A 74 4.89 2.95 -9.29
C MET A 74 4.31 4.34 -9.10
N ILE A 75 4.07 5.02 -10.21
CA ILE A 75 3.33 6.28 -10.27
C ILE A 75 2.18 6.07 -11.25
N ARG A 76 0.97 6.47 -10.86
CA ARG A 76 -0.19 6.53 -11.75
C ARG A 76 -0.08 7.80 -12.60
N LEU A 77 -0.10 7.64 -13.92
CA LEU A 77 -0.14 8.75 -14.86
C LEU A 77 -1.61 9.06 -15.23
N PRO A 78 -1.90 10.33 -15.59
CA PRO A 78 -3.23 10.73 -16.05
C PRO A 78 -3.66 10.07 -17.37
#